data_AF-A0A7C4XYQ6-F1
#
_entry.id   AF-A0A7C4XYQ6-F1
#
_cell.length_a   1.000
_cell.length_b   1.000
_cell.length_c   1.000
_cell.angle_alpha   90.00
_cell.angle_beta   90.00
_cell.angle_gamma   90.00
#
_symmetry.space_group_name_H-M   'P 1'
#
loop_
_entity.id
_entity.type
_entity.pdbx_description
1 polymer ?
#
loop_
_entity_poly.entity_id
_entity_poly.type
_entity_poly.pdbx_seq_one_letter_code
_entity_poly.pdbx_strand_id
1 'polypeptide(L)'
;MKKVGMLLLILLLLTGLLTWFLLLNINNFASINLFGYKINDISTGALVLIAFILGGIIIWFISFISYTIEIQQLKSKMQKEKSEKEKQPVKDEEKQN
;
A
#
# COMPACT_ATOMS: atom_id res chain seq x y z
N MET A 1 -12.43 1.88 -1.30
CA MET A 1 -11.44 1.56 -0.25
C MET A 1 -11.56 0.14 0.28
N LYS A 2 -12.67 -0.28 0.90
CA LYS A 2 -12.82 -1.66 1.46
C LYS A 2 -12.45 -2.77 0.46
N LYS A 3 -12.86 -2.61 -0.81
CA LYS A 3 -12.57 -3.57 -1.89
C LYS A 3 -11.07 -3.66 -2.25
N VAL A 4 -10.35 -2.54 -2.24
CA VAL A 4 -8.91 -2.49 -2.59
C VAL A 4 -8.08 -3.07 -1.46
N GLY A 5 -8.35 -2.68 -0.21
CA GLY A 5 -7.68 -3.28 0.95
C GLY A 5 -7.95 -4.78 1.07
N MET A 6 -9.19 -5.23 0.84
CA MET A 6 -9.53 -6.65 0.81
C MET A 6 -8.79 -7.39 -0.32
N LEU A 7 -8.66 -6.80 -1.50
CA LEU A 7 -7.93 -7.39 -2.62
C LEU A 7 -6.43 -7.52 -2.32
N LEU A 8 -5.82 -6.50 -1.72
CA LEU A 8 -4.43 -6.55 -1.27
C LEU A 8 -4.20 -7.61 -0.18
N LEU A 9 -5.17 -7.78 0.72
CA LEU A 9 -5.10 -8.79 1.78
C LEU A 9 -5.23 -10.22 1.23
N ILE A 10 -6.12 -10.43 0.26
CA ILE A 10 -6.23 -11.70 -0.48
C ILE A 10 -4.92 -11.99 -1.22
N LEU A 11 -4.35 -10.99 -1.89
CA LEU A 11 -3.07 -11.13 -2.60
C LEU A 11 -1.94 -11.50 -1.64
N LEU A 12 -1.90 -10.89 -0.45
CA LEU A 12 -0.92 -11.20 0.60
C LEU A 12 -1.06 -12.66 1.10
N LEU A 13 -2.28 -13.12 1.32
CA LEU A 13 -2.54 -14.51 1.72
C LEU A 13 -2.13 -15.50 0.63
N LEU A 14 -2.47 -15.22 -0.64
CA LEU A 14 -2.11 -16.08 -1.76
C LEU A 14 -0.59 -16.19 -1.92
N THR A 15 0.09 -15.05 -1.86
CA THR A 15 1.56 -14.98 -1.98
C THR A 15 2.25 -15.64 -0.79
N GLY A 16 1.69 -15.55 0.41
CA GLY A 16 2.18 -16.25 1.60
C GLY A 16 2.07 -17.77 1.48
N LEU A 17 0.91 -18.27 1.01
CA LEU A 17 0.71 -19.69 0.72
C LEU A 17 1.67 -20.20 -0.36
N LEU A 18 1.85 -19.43 -1.43
CA LEU A 18 2.80 -19.77 -2.49
C LEU A 18 4.24 -19.83 -1.96
N THR A 19 4.63 -18.85 -1.15
CA THR A 19 5.95 -18.78 -0.52
C THR A 19 6.20 -19.98 0.39
N TRP A 20 5.22 -20.33 1.23
CA TRP A 20 5.27 -21.52 2.07
C TRP A 20 5.45 -22.80 1.24
N PHE A 21 4.66 -22.96 0.17
CA PHE A 21 4.76 -24.11 -0.72
C PHE A 21 6.14 -24.20 -1.39
N LEU A 22 6.67 -23.08 -1.89
CA LEU A 22 7.99 -23.02 -2.51
C LEU A 22 9.10 -23.34 -1.52
N LEU A 23 9.03 -22.85 -0.28
CA LEU A 23 10.01 -23.15 0.77
C LEU A 23 10.10 -24.63 1.11
N LEU A 24 8.97 -25.33 1.11
CA LEU A 24 8.93 -26.77 1.40
C LEU A 24 9.39 -27.64 0.23
N ASN A 25 9.30 -27.14 -1.01
CA ASN A 25 9.55 -27.92 -2.22
C ASN A 25 10.86 -27.56 -2.94
N ILE A 26 11.50 -26.44 -2.61
CA ILE A 26 12.73 -26.00 -3.26
C ILE A 26 13.91 -26.16 -2.31
N ASN A 27 14.84 -27.04 -2.71
CA ASN A 27 16.12 -27.22 -2.03
C ASN A 27 17.31 -26.89 -2.94
N ASN A 28 17.12 -25.90 -3.82
CA ASN A 28 18.13 -25.46 -4.80
C ASN A 28 18.94 -24.27 -4.30
N PHE A 29 20.20 -24.22 -4.73
CA PHE A 29 21.10 -23.10 -4.53
C PHE A 29 21.17 -22.28 -5.82
N ALA A 30 21.13 -20.95 -5.68
CA ALA A 30 21.18 -20.00 -6.77
C ALA A 30 22.38 -19.06 -6.60
N SER A 31 22.94 -18.63 -7.73
CA SER A 31 23.92 -17.54 -7.76
C SER A 31 23.19 -16.24 -8.06
N ILE A 32 23.41 -15.21 -7.25
CA ILE A 32 22.83 -13.89 -7.45
C ILE A 32 23.96 -12.93 -7.81
N ASN A 33 23.68 -12.02 -8.73
CA ASN A 33 24.54 -10.87 -8.99
C ASN A 33 23.89 -9.62 -8.40
N LEU A 34 24.48 -9.07 -7.35
CA LEU A 34 24.06 -7.82 -6.73
C LEU A 34 25.09 -6.74 -7.08
N PHE A 35 24.71 -5.82 -7.96
CA PHE A 35 25.52 -4.66 -8.33
C PHE A 35 26.95 -5.02 -8.79
N GLY A 36 27.10 -6.11 -9.53
CA GLY A 36 28.41 -6.59 -10.02
C GLY A 36 29.12 -7.56 -9.07
N TYR A 37 28.63 -7.73 -7.84
CA TYR A 37 29.14 -8.72 -6.90
C TYR A 37 28.35 -10.03 -7.03
N LYS A 38 29.03 -11.09 -7.46
CA LYS A 38 28.42 -12.42 -7.60
C LYS A 38 28.52 -13.17 -6.29
N ILE A 39 27.38 -13.45 -5.68
CA ILE A 39 27.27 -14.31 -4.50
C ILE A 39 26.78 -15.67 -4.96
N ASN A 40 27.61 -16.68 -4.78
CA ASN A 40 27.27 -18.07 -5.11
C ASN A 40 26.62 -18.75 -3.90
N ASP A 41 25.93 -19.85 -4.16
CA ASP A 41 25.40 -20.76 -3.14
C ASP A 41 24.40 -20.13 -2.16
N ILE A 42 23.59 -19.18 -2.61
CA ILE A 42 22.46 -18.68 -1.82
C ILE A 42 21.29 -19.65 -1.94
N SER A 43 20.69 -20.00 -0.80
CA SER A 43 19.44 -20.77 -0.77
C SER A 43 18.35 -20.02 -1.52
N THR A 44 17.75 -20.70 -2.51
CA THR A 44 16.59 -20.15 -3.24
C THR A 44 15.42 -19.90 -2.28
N GLY A 45 15.30 -20.67 -1.20
CA GLY A 45 14.30 -20.41 -0.15
C GLY A 45 14.52 -19.07 0.55
N ALA A 46 15.78 -18.73 0.87
CA ALA A 46 16.11 -17.43 1.46
C ALA A 46 15.75 -16.27 0.51
N LEU A 47 15.99 -16.45 -0.80
CA LEU A 47 15.59 -15.49 -1.82
C LEU A 47 14.08 -15.27 -1.89
N VAL A 48 13.31 -16.36 -1.86
CA VAL A 48 11.85 -16.30 -1.90
C VAL A 48 11.32 -15.59 -0.64
N LEU A 49 11.90 -15.84 0.54
CA LEU A 49 11.54 -15.14 1.77
C LEU A 49 11.82 -13.64 1.67
N ILE A 50 13.00 -13.24 1.18
CA ILE A 50 13.35 -11.83 0.99
C ILE A 50 12.36 -11.18 0.02
N ALA A 51 12.06 -11.83 -1.10
CA ALA A 51 11.09 -11.34 -2.08
C ALA A 51 9.68 -11.17 -1.48
N PHE A 52 9.23 -12.12 -0.66
CA PHE A 52 7.94 -12.05 0.04
C PHE A 52 7.89 -10.86 1.01
N ILE A 53 8.93 -10.66 1.82
CA ILE A 53 9.00 -9.52 2.76
C ILE A 53 8.97 -8.19 2.01
N LEU A 54 9.76 -8.07 0.92
CA LEU A 54 9.77 -6.88 0.08
C LEU A 54 8.40 -6.62 -0.56
N GLY A 55 7.72 -7.67 -1.03
CA GLY A 55 6.35 -7.57 -1.54
C GLY A 55 5.37 -7.04 -0.49
N GLY A 56 5.46 -7.54 0.75
CA GLY A 56 4.67 -7.04 1.88
C GLY A 56 4.91 -5.57 2.19
N ILE A 57 6.18 -5.13 2.17
CA ILE A 57 6.55 -3.72 2.37
C ILE A 57 5.95 -2.84 1.28
N ILE A 58 6.00 -3.27 0.01
CA ILE A 58 5.40 -2.54 -1.11
C ILE A 58 3.88 -2.40 -0.92
N ILE A 59 3.19 -3.48 -0.56
CA ILE A 59 1.75 -3.46 -0.30
C ILE A 59 1.40 -2.49 0.84
N TRP A 60 2.21 -2.49 1.90
CA TRP A 60 2.06 -1.56 3.02
C TRP A 60 2.25 -0.11 2.57
N PHE A 61 3.28 0.16 1.77
CA PHE A 61 3.58 1.51 1.27
C PHE A 61 2.45 2.05 0.37
N ILE A 62 1.93 1.21 -0.53
CA ILE A 62 0.77 1.57 -1.38
C ILE A 62 -0.45 1.88 -0.51
N SER A 63 -0.72 1.05 0.49
CA SER A 63 -1.84 1.27 1.42
C SER A 63 -1.66 2.57 2.21
N PHE A 64 -0.45 2.87 2.66
CA PHE A 64 -0.12 4.09 3.39
C PHE A 64 -0.30 5.35 2.54
N ILE A 65 0.18 5.33 1.28
CA ILE A 65 -0.02 6.43 0.33
C ILE A 65 -1.52 6.64 0.08
N SER A 66 -2.26 5.56 -0.19
CA SER A 66 -3.69 5.65 -0.46
C SER A 66 -4.45 6.30 0.70
N TYR A 67 -4.12 5.91 1.94
CA TYR A 67 -4.71 6.49 3.15
C TYR A 67 -4.35 7.98 3.31
N THR A 68 -3.09 8.36 3.02
CA THR A 68 -2.63 9.75 3.12
C THR A 68 -3.35 10.67 2.12
N ILE A 69 -3.53 10.20 0.88
CA ILE A 69 -4.27 10.94 -0.16
C ILE A 69 -5.72 11.14 0.25
N GLU A 70 -6.35 10.11 0.82
CA GLU A 70 -7.73 10.19 1.31
C GLU A 70 -7.90 11.21 2.42
N ILE A 71 -6.96 11.27 3.37
CA ILE A 71 -6.96 12.29 4.43
C ILE A 71 -6.85 13.70 3.83
N GLN A 72 -6.00 13.91 2.83
CA GLN A 72 -5.87 15.21 2.16
C GLN A 72 -7.15 15.59 1.40
N GLN A 73 -7.81 14.62 0.77
CA GLN A 73 -9.10 14.84 0.10
C GLN A 73 -10.24 15.13 1.10
N LEU A 74 -10.25 14.46 2.25
CA LEU A 74 -11.20 14.74 3.33
C LEU A 74 -10.97 16.13 3.94
N LYS A 75 -9.72 16.50 4.20
CA LYS A 75 -9.38 17.86 4.68
C LYS A 75 -9.82 18.94 3.70
N SER A 76 -9.56 18.77 2.40
CA SER A 76 -9.96 19.74 1.38
C SER A 76 -11.48 19.84 1.20
N LYS A 77 -12.21 18.72 1.34
CA LYS A 77 -13.68 18.73 1.37
C LYS A 77 -14.23 19.44 2.60
N MET A 78 -13.70 19.15 3.79
CA MET A 78 -14.10 19.84 5.02
C MET A 78 -13.79 21.34 4.97
N GLN A 79 -12.66 21.73 4.38
CA GLN A 79 -12.29 23.14 4.25
C GLN A 79 -13.20 23.88 3.25
N LYS A 80 -13.62 23.20 2.17
CA LYS A 80 -14.64 23.74 1.24
C LYS A 80 -16.01 23.88 1.90
N GLU A 81 -16.50 22.86 2.61
CA GLU A 81 -17.77 22.96 3.35
C GLU A 81 -17.74 24.08 4.41
N LYS A 82 -16.61 24.28 5.08
CA LYS A 82 -16.45 25.35 6.06
C LYS A 82 -16.51 26.74 5.42
N SER A 83 -15.82 26.93 4.29
CA SER A 83 -15.88 28.19 3.54
C SER A 83 -17.22 28.46 2.85
N GLU A 84 -18.04 27.42 2.60
CA GLU A 84 -19.37 27.57 2.01
C GLU A 84 -20.43 27.91 3.08
N LYS A 85 -20.31 27.35 4.28
CA LYS A 85 -21.13 27.74 5.45
C LYS A 85 -20.86 29.15 5.96
N GLU A 86 -19.63 29.66 5.80
CA GLU A 86 -19.26 31.03 6.19
C GLU A 86 -19.81 32.10 5.23
N LYS A 87 -20.21 31.72 4.00
CA LYS A 87 -20.82 32.62 3.00
C LYS A 87 -22.36 32.66 3.05
N GLN A 88 -22.99 31.72 3.73
CA GLN A 88 -24.45 31.72 3.93
C GLN A 88 -24.97 32.84 4.85
N PRO A 89 -24.34 33.21 5.98
CA PRO A 89 -24.91 34.24 6.86
C PRO A 89 -24.96 35.63 6.21
N VAL A 90 -24.11 35.92 5.22
CA VAL A 90 -24.06 37.25 4.57
C VAL A 90 -25.16 37.43 3.51
N LYS A 91 -25.68 36.34 2.92
CA LYS A 91 -26.72 36.44 1.87
C LYS A 91 -28.14 36.53 2.41
N ASP A 92 -28.36 36.15 3.66
CA ASP A 92 -29.68 36.26 4.30
C ASP A 92 -29.92 37.67 4.89
N GLU A 93 -28.86 38.45 5.17
CA GLU A 93 -28.99 39.84 5.63
C GLU A 93 -29.23 40.86 4.50
N GLU A 94 -28.78 40.59 3.26
CA GLU A 94 -29.04 41.49 2.11
C GLU A 94 -30.46 41.39 1.53
N LYS A 95 -31.24 40.37 1.90
CA LYS A 95 -32.64 40.23 1.44
C LYS A 95 -33.67 40.85 2.38
N GLN A 96 -33.23 41.43 3.50
CA GLN A 96 -34.10 42.06 4.50
C GLN A 96 -34.01 43.59 4.56
N ASN A 97 -33.21 44.23 3.71
CA ASN A 97 -33.18 45.70 3.54
C ASN A 97 -33.75 46.14 2.19
#